data_AF-A0A8H7STP1-F1
#
_entry.id   AF-A0A8H7STP1-F1
#
_cell.length_a   1.000
_cell.length_b   1.000
_cell.length_c   1.000
_cell.angle_alpha   90.00
_cell.angle_beta   90.00
_cell.angle_gamma   90.00
#
_symmetry.space_group_name_H-M   'P 1'
#
loop_
_entity.id
_entity.type
_entity.pdbx_description
1 polymer ?
#
loop_
_entity_poly.entity_id
_entity_poly.type
_entity_poly.pdbx_seq_one_letter_code
_entity_poly.pdbx_strand_id
1 'polypeptide(L)' 'MYSSSDEEGYDCPLCMEELDIADKNFRPCPCGYKICRFCWHHIRENLNGRCPAWY' A
#
# COMPACT_ATOMS: atom_id res chain seq x y z
N MET A 1 -20.42 20.64 -9.22
CA MET A 1 -20.51 20.12 -7.84
C MET A 1 -19.28 19.27 -7.63
N TYR A 2 -18.28 19.76 -6.92
CA TYR A 2 -17.09 18.97 -6.58
C TYR A 2 -17.21 18.58 -5.11
N SER A 3 -17.54 17.32 -4.88
CA SER A 3 -17.13 16.55 -3.71
C SER A 3 -17.54 15.11 -4.01
N SER A 4 -16.67 14.42 -4.75
CA SER A 4 -16.54 12.97 -4.66
C SER A 4 -15.31 12.71 -3.82
N SER A 5 -15.28 13.32 -2.64
CA SER A 5 -14.43 12.86 -1.55
C SER A 5 -15.11 11.60 -1.00
N ASP A 6 -14.36 10.56 -0.66
CA ASP A 6 -14.86 9.38 0.09
C ASP A 6 -15.47 8.20 -0.69
N GLU A 7 -15.20 8.04 -2.00
CA GLU A 7 -14.96 6.67 -2.54
C GLU A 7 -13.46 6.40 -2.53
N GLU A 8 -12.82 6.58 -1.36
CA GLU A 8 -11.39 6.36 -1.14
C GLU A 8 -11.07 4.86 -1.26
N GLY A 9 -11.03 4.38 -2.51
CA GLY A 9 -10.17 3.28 -2.89
C GLY A 9 -8.77 3.68 -2.45
N TYR A 10 -8.32 3.12 -1.33
CA TYR A 10 -6.97 3.37 -0.84
C TYR A 10 -5.98 3.16 -1.99
N ASP A 11 -5.27 4.21 -2.41
CA ASP A 11 -4.15 4.08 -3.33
C ASP A 11 -2.91 3.63 -2.58
N CYS A 12 -2.02 2.90 -3.25
CA CYS A 12 -0.73 2.55 -2.70
C CYS A 12 0.11 3.82 -2.53
N PRO A 13 0.57 4.16 -1.32
CA PRO A 13 1.33 5.39 -1.07
C PRO A 13 2.70 5.44 -1.74
N LEU A 14 3.17 4.32 -2.31
CA LEU A 14 4.47 4.21 -2.98
C LEU A 14 4.37 4.40 -4.50
N CYS A 15 3.29 3.95 -5.12
CA CYS A 15 3.12 4.00 -6.58
C CYS A 15 1.89 4.80 -7.03
N MET A 16 1.07 5.28 -6.11
CA MET A 16 -0.17 6.02 -6.37
C MET A 16 -1.16 5.26 -7.26
N GLU A 17 -1.14 3.93 -7.20
CA GLU A 17 -2.06 3.06 -7.92
C GLU A 17 -3.15 2.53 -6.97
N GLU A 18 -4.35 2.33 -7.49
CA GLU A 18 -5.50 1.84 -6.73
C GLU A 18 -5.22 0.45 -6.12
N LEU A 19 -5.46 0.29 -4.81
CA LEU A 19 -5.38 -1.02 -4.16
C LEU A 19 -6.61 -1.85 -4.49
N ASP A 20 -6.38 -3.03 -5.07
CA ASP A 20 -7.43 -4.02 -5.29
C ASP A 20 -7.88 -4.70 -3.97
N ILE A 21 -8.85 -5.60 -4.06
CA ILE A 21 -9.36 -6.35 -2.90
C ILE A 21 -8.27 -7.23 -2.26
N ALA A 22 -7.35 -7.77 -3.05
CA ALA A 22 -6.27 -8.61 -2.54
C ALA A 22 -5.24 -7.76 -1.78
N ASP A 23 -4.89 -6.60 -2.30
CA ASP A 23 -4.00 -5.61 -1.70
C ASP A 23 -4.62 -5.00 -0.44
N LYS A 24 -5.93 -4.74 -0.42
CA LYS A 24 -6.66 -4.28 0.77
C LYS A 24 -6.62 -5.29 1.91
N ASN A 25 -6.60 -6.59 1.61
CA ASN A 25 -6.49 -7.67 2.59
C ASN A 25 -5.04 -8.07 2.89
N PHE A 26 -4.09 -7.54 2.13
CA PHE A 26 -2.67 -7.81 2.31
C PHE A 26 -2.10 -7.00 3.48
N ARG A 27 -1.53 -7.70 4.47
CA ARG A 27 -0.91 -7.09 5.66
C ARG A 27 0.53 -7.61 5.83
N PRO A 28 1.52 -6.98 5.18
CA PRO A 28 2.92 -7.42 5.30
C PRO A 28 3.54 -7.11 6.65
N CYS A 29 2.98 -6.17 7.41
CA CYS A 29 3.51 -5.70 8.68
C CYS A 29 2.37 -5.37 9.65
N PRO A 30 2.50 -5.67 10.96
CA PRO A 30 1.51 -5.31 11.97
C PRO A 30 1.42 -3.80 12.27
N CYS A 31 2.30 -2.96 11.71
CA CYS A 31 2.26 -1.51 11.91
C CYS A 31 1.02 -0.81 11.30
N GLY A 32 0.26 -1.51 10.46
CA GLY A 32 -0.94 -0.97 9.82
C GLY A 32 -0.67 -0.22 8.51
N TYR A 33 0.59 -0.05 8.10
CA TYR A 33 0.93 0.58 6.82
C TYR A 33 0.53 -0.31 5.64
N LYS A 34 -0.40 0.19 4.81
CA LYS A 34 -0.88 -0.50 3.61
C LYS A 34 -0.12 -0.07 2.37
N ILE A 35 0.30 -1.07 1.60
CA ILE A 35 0.95 -0.93 0.29
C ILE A 35 0.49 -2.09 -0.59
N CYS A 36 0.55 -1.91 -1.91
CA CYS A 36 0.23 -2.99 -2.84
C CYS A 36 1.27 -4.12 -2.77
N ARG A 37 0.85 -5.33 -3.16
CA ARG A 37 1.70 -6.52 -3.17
C ARG A 37 2.93 -6.37 -4.07
N PHE A 38 2.82 -5.60 -5.16
CA PHE A 38 3.94 -5.35 -6.08
C PHE A 38 5.02 -4.49 -5.45
N CYS A 39 4.66 -3.40 -4.78
CA CYS A 39 5.62 -2.57 -4.06
C CYS A 39 6.29 -3.35 -2.93
N TRP A 40 5.52 -4.16 -2.19
CA TRP A 40 6.11 -5.03 -1.16
C TRP A 40 7.08 -6.07 -1.74
N HIS A 41 6.73 -6.68 -2.86
CA HIS A 41 7.63 -7.61 -3.56
C HIS A 41 8.93 -6.90 -3.98
N HIS A 42 8.84 -5.70 -4.54
CA HIS A 42 10.03 -4.91 -4.88
C HIS A 42 10.90 -4.61 -3.65
N ILE A 43 10.29 -4.25 -2.51
CA ILE A 43 11.00 -4.01 -1.25
C ILE A 43 11.76 -5.26 -0.77
N ARG A 44 11.17 -6.44 -0.91
CA ARG A 44 11.78 -7.70 -0.49
C ARG A 44 12.94 -8.15 -1.38
N GLU A 45 12.80 -7.97 -2.68
CA GLU A 45 13.78 -8.48 -3.65
C GLU A 45 14.90 -7.48 -3.95
N ASN A 46 14.61 -6.17 -3.90
CA ASN A 46 15.53 -5.12 -4.39
C ASN A 46 15.95 -4.12 -3.30
N LEU A 47 15.28 -4.10 -2.15
CA LEU A 47 15.60 -3.21 -1.04
C LEU A 47 15.99 -4.02 0.21
N ASN A 48 15.72 -3.47 1.40
CA ASN A 48 16.12 -4.06 2.67
C ASN A 48 15.10 -5.06 3.25
N GLY A 49 13.99 -5.33 2.54
CA GLY A 49 12.93 -6.23 3.00
C GLY A 49 12.18 -5.76 4.25
N ARG A 50 12.35 -4.50 4.68
CA ARG A 50 11.69 -3.93 5.85
C ARG A 50 10.52 -3.08 5.46
N CYS A 51 9.53 -3.01 6.35
CA CYS A 51 8.37 -2.16 6.17
C CYS A 51 8.81 -0.68 6.10
N PRO A 52 8.35 0.10 5.11
CA PRO A 52 8.76 1.50 4.93
C PRO A 52 8.24 2.45 6.02
N ALA A 53 7.20 2.05 6.77
CA ALA A 53 6.65 2.84 7.88
C ALA A 53 7.45 2.73 9.19
N TRP A 54 8.69 2.26 9.15
CA TRP A 54 9.60 2.33 10.30
C TRP A 54 10.09 3.77 10.49
N TYR A 55 9.24 4.59 11.10
CA TYR A 55 9.61 5.70 11.98
C TYR A 55 8.76 5.64 13.25
#